data_AF-A0A2I1ELW7-F1
#
_entry.id   AF-A0A2I1ELW7-F1
#
_cell.length_a   1.000
_cell.length_b   1.000
_cell.length_c   1.000
_cell.angle_alpha   90.00
_cell.angle_beta   90.00
_cell.angle_gamma   90.00
#
_symmetry.space_group_name_H-M   'P 1'
#
loop_
_entity.id
_entity.type
_entity.pdbx_description
1 polymer ?
#
loop_
_entity_poly.entity_id
_entity_poly.type
_entity_poly.pdbx_seq_one_letter_code
_entity_poly.pdbx_strand_id
1 'polypeptide(L)'
;MGFTGRQIDGIWHTSVVVYGKEWYFGLGILNDIPGGTLLGPPLEIIEMGETEVPEDTILEYINEIRPDFTPDKYHLLDNNCNTFSNKFCEFLTGRNIPDYIINLPADFLSTPMGRQFRPMLESMFGPSRHP
;
A
#
# COMPACT_ATOMS: atom_id res chain seq x y z
N MET A 1 28.24 13.42 17.15
CA MET A 1 28.05 12.06 16.61
C MET A 1 26.59 11.93 16.22
N GLY A 2 26.25 12.30 14.99
CA GLY A 2 24.87 12.38 14.54
C GLY A 2 24.37 11.02 14.09
N PHE A 3 23.48 10.41 14.87
CA PHE A 3 22.67 9.30 14.39
C PHE A 3 21.63 9.87 13.43
N THR A 4 21.97 10.01 12.14
CA THR A 4 21.00 10.38 11.10
C THR A 4 20.12 9.18 10.73
N GLY A 5 19.58 8.48 11.74
CA GLY A 5 18.55 7.49 11.52
C GLY A 5 17.28 8.24 11.16
N ARG A 6 16.76 8.05 9.95
CA ARG A 6 15.41 8.51 9.60
C ARG A 6 14.45 7.95 10.67
N GLN A 7 13.70 8.83 11.33
CA GLN A 7 12.62 8.41 12.23
C GLN A 7 11.48 7.87 11.36
N ILE A 8 11.03 6.66 11.67
CA ILE A 8 9.87 6.04 11.03
C ILE A 8 8.80 5.98 12.10
N ASP A 9 7.77 6.80 11.92
CA ASP A 9 6.70 6.97 12.91
C ASP A 9 5.72 5.77 12.91
N GLY A 10 5.75 4.93 11.87
CA GLY A 10 4.94 3.72 11.80
C GLY A 10 5.11 2.96 10.49
N ILE A 11 4.45 1.80 10.41
CA ILE A 11 4.27 1.06 9.16
C ILE A 11 2.90 1.48 8.59
N TRP A 12 2.92 2.25 7.51
CA TRP A 12 1.71 2.78 6.89
C TRP A 12 0.96 1.69 6.12
N HIS A 13 -0.34 1.61 6.37
CA HIS A 13 -1.31 0.87 5.57
C HIS A 13 -2.24 1.88 4.89
N THR A 14 -2.45 1.73 3.59
CA THR A 14 -3.38 2.58 2.85
C THR A 14 -4.50 1.78 2.19
N SER A 15 -5.64 2.45 2.04
CA SER A 15 -6.79 2.05 1.25
C SER A 15 -7.24 3.23 0.39
N VAL A 16 -8.03 2.97 -0.65
CA VAL A 16 -8.57 4.00 -1.55
C VAL A 16 -10.09 4.00 -1.47
N VAL A 17 -10.67 5.14 -1.09
CA VAL A 17 -12.13 5.32 -1.06
C VAL A 17 -12.59 5.98 -2.34
N VAL A 18 -13.45 5.30 -3.10
CA VAL A 18 -14.07 5.83 -4.32
C VAL A 18 -15.47 5.22 -4.48
N TYR A 19 -16.45 6.01 -4.93
CA TYR A 19 -17.87 5.60 -5.02
C TYR A 19 -18.40 4.95 -3.72
N GLY A 20 -17.99 5.48 -2.56
CA GLY A 20 -18.44 4.99 -1.26
C GLY A 20 -17.90 3.60 -0.86
N LYS A 21 -16.90 3.08 -1.58
CA LYS A 21 -16.23 1.81 -1.29
C LYS A 21 -14.77 2.03 -0.96
N GLU A 22 -14.31 1.41 0.12
CA GLU A 22 -12.91 1.37 0.51
C GLU A 22 -12.23 0.15 -0.09
N TRP A 23 -11.25 0.35 -0.96
CA TRP A 23 -10.49 -0.70 -1.65
C TRP A 23 -9.09 -0.84 -1.07
N TYR A 24 -8.65 -2.07 -0.82
CA TYR A 24 -7.32 -2.36 -0.28
C TYR A 24 -6.81 -3.73 -0.70
N PHE A 25 -5.50 -3.94 -0.56
CA PHE A 25 -4.85 -5.22 -0.81
C PHE A 25 -4.37 -5.87 0.50
N GLY A 26 -4.78 -7.13 0.70
CA GLY A 26 -4.33 -7.99 1.78
C GLY A 26 -4.32 -9.45 1.32
N LEU A 27 -5.39 -10.20 1.63
CA LEU A 27 -5.60 -11.57 1.12
C LEU A 27 -6.18 -11.57 -0.31
N GLY A 28 -5.69 -10.66 -1.16
CA GLY A 28 -6.34 -10.29 -2.40
C GLY A 28 -6.85 -8.85 -2.39
N ILE A 29 -7.34 -8.37 -3.55
CA ILE A 29 -8.03 -7.08 -3.63
C ILE A 29 -9.43 -7.23 -3.02
N LEU A 30 -9.67 -6.50 -1.94
CA LEU A 30 -10.89 -6.49 -1.16
C LEU A 30 -11.52 -5.11 -1.19
N ASN A 31 -12.82 -5.03 -0.87
CA ASN A 31 -13.46 -3.77 -0.55
C ASN A 31 -14.44 -3.91 0.62
N ASP A 32 -14.64 -2.80 1.32
CA ASP A 32 -15.57 -2.68 2.44
C ASP A 32 -16.19 -1.27 2.48
N ILE A 33 -17.08 -1.04 3.45
CA ILE A 33 -17.57 0.28 3.81
C ILE A 33 -16.40 1.09 4.40
N PRO A 34 -16.22 2.38 4.03
CA PRO A 34 -15.15 3.22 4.55
C PRO A 34 -15.04 3.22 6.08
N GLY A 35 -13.86 2.85 6.59
CA GLY A 35 -13.58 2.74 8.03
C GLY A 35 -14.15 1.48 8.70
N GLY A 36 -14.66 0.53 7.90
CA GLY A 36 -15.27 -0.72 8.37
C GLY A 36 -14.29 -1.87 8.60
N THR A 37 -13.01 -1.70 8.24
CA THR A 37 -12.01 -2.76 8.38
C THR A 37 -11.64 -3.02 9.86
N LEU A 38 -10.95 -4.14 10.11
CA LEU A 38 -10.43 -4.48 11.45
C LEU A 38 -9.46 -3.44 12.03
N LEU A 39 -8.89 -2.57 11.18
CA LEU A 39 -7.99 -1.50 11.60
C LEU A 39 -8.75 -0.31 12.21
N GLY A 40 -10.07 -0.25 12.01
CA GLY A 40 -10.91 0.85 12.48
C GLY A 40 -10.78 2.10 11.61
N PRO A 41 -11.17 3.27 12.13
CA PRO A 41 -11.12 4.52 11.38
C PRO A 41 -9.68 4.93 11.03
N PRO A 42 -9.47 5.57 9.86
CA PRO A 42 -8.13 5.96 9.41
C PRO A 42 -7.50 7.01 10.33
N LEU A 43 -6.18 6.95 10.47
CA LEU A 43 -5.39 7.97 11.19
C LEU A 43 -5.35 9.30 10.43
N GLU A 44 -5.37 9.23 9.10
CA GLU A 44 -5.31 10.38 8.20
C GLU A 44 -6.13 10.08 6.94
N ILE A 45 -6.81 11.10 6.42
CA ILE A 45 -7.53 11.05 5.14
C ILE A 45 -6.87 12.06 4.21
N ILE A 46 -6.44 11.60 3.04
CA ILE A 46 -5.78 12.42 2.02
C ILE A 46 -6.68 12.46 0.79
N GLU A 47 -7.10 13.66 0.39
CA GLU A 47 -7.86 13.84 -0.85
C GLU A 47 -6.96 13.67 -2.06
N MET A 48 -7.14 12.56 -2.78
CA MET A 48 -6.34 12.25 -3.97
C MET A 48 -6.81 12.99 -5.22
N GLY A 49 -8.04 13.50 -5.23
CA GLY A 49 -8.65 14.23 -6.34
C GLY A 49 -9.99 13.63 -6.75
N GLU A 50 -10.45 14.01 -7.94
CA GLU A 50 -11.70 13.52 -8.54
C GLU A 50 -11.39 12.58 -9.71
N THR A 51 -12.33 11.70 -10.03
CA THR A 51 -12.23 10.78 -11.17
C THR A 51 -13.51 10.83 -11.98
N GLU A 52 -13.37 10.79 -13.30
CA GLU A 52 -14.48 10.60 -14.24
C GLU A 52 -14.63 9.12 -14.65
N VAL A 53 -13.76 8.24 -14.12
CA VAL A 53 -13.77 6.81 -14.44
C VAL A 53 -15.04 6.18 -13.86
N PRO A 54 -15.94 5.62 -14.70
CA PRO A 54 -17.15 4.98 -14.23
C PRO A 54 -16.90 3.78 -13.31
N GLU A 55 -17.83 3.49 -12.39
CA GLU A 55 -17.70 2.42 -11.41
C GLU A 55 -17.56 1.02 -12.06
N ASP A 56 -18.24 0.78 -13.18
CA ASP A 56 -18.11 -0.45 -13.98
C ASP A 56 -16.71 -0.58 -14.59
N THR A 57 -16.14 0.51 -15.14
CA THR A 57 -14.75 0.54 -15.63
C THR A 57 -13.74 0.29 -14.49
N ILE A 58 -14.02 0.78 -13.28
CA ILE A 58 -13.21 0.46 -12.09
C ILE A 58 -13.23 -1.05 -11.82
N LEU A 59 -14.40 -1.70 -11.86
CA LEU A 59 -14.51 -3.13 -11.62
C LEU A 59 -13.76 -3.95 -12.69
N GLU A 60 -13.83 -3.54 -13.95
CA GLU A 60 -13.04 -4.13 -15.04
C GLU A 60 -11.54 -4.00 -14.77
N TYR A 61 -11.06 -2.81 -14.44
CA TYR A 61 -9.66 -2.57 -14.09
C TYR A 61 -9.21 -3.41 -12.89
N ILE A 62 -10.01 -3.46 -11.81
CA ILE A 62 -9.69 -4.29 -10.65
C ILE A 62 -9.57 -5.75 -11.07
N ASN A 63 -10.48 -6.27 -11.89
CA ASN A 63 -10.41 -7.64 -12.37
C ASN A 63 -9.18 -7.90 -13.26
N GLU A 64 -8.75 -6.91 -14.05
CA GLU A 64 -7.53 -6.97 -14.85
C GLU A 64 -6.28 -7.10 -13.97
N ILE A 65 -6.16 -6.31 -12.90
CA ILE A 65 -4.97 -6.30 -12.03
C ILE A 65 -5.00 -7.34 -10.91
N ARG A 66 -6.16 -7.96 -10.62
CA ARG A 66 -6.33 -9.01 -9.59
C ARG A 66 -5.26 -10.10 -9.63
N PRO A 67 -4.84 -10.64 -10.80
CA PRO A 67 -3.79 -11.64 -10.86
C PRO A 67 -2.45 -11.20 -10.27
N ASP A 68 -2.17 -9.89 -10.18
CA ASP A 68 -0.95 -9.34 -9.56
C ASP A 68 -1.07 -9.09 -8.06
N PHE A 69 -2.30 -9.16 -7.55
CA PHE A 69 -2.66 -8.89 -6.17
C PHE A 69 -3.43 -10.07 -5.58
N THR A 70 -2.82 -11.25 -5.62
CA THR A 70 -3.30 -12.48 -4.97
C THR A 70 -2.64 -12.66 -3.60
N PRO A 71 -3.21 -13.46 -2.68
CA PRO A 71 -2.62 -13.70 -1.37
C PRO A 71 -1.16 -14.19 -1.43
N ASP A 72 -0.84 -15.07 -2.38
CA ASP A 72 0.50 -15.64 -2.59
C ASP A 72 1.51 -14.63 -3.15
N LYS A 73 1.03 -13.55 -3.79
CA LYS A 73 1.85 -12.43 -4.27
C LYS A 73 2.04 -11.32 -3.24
N TYR A 74 1.42 -11.41 -2.07
CA TYR A 74 1.58 -10.40 -1.03
C TYR A 74 3.03 -10.43 -0.48
N HIS A 75 3.72 -9.30 -0.57
CA HIS A 75 5.05 -9.11 -0.02
C HIS A 75 5.11 -7.80 0.76
N LEU A 76 5.43 -7.87 2.05
CA LEU A 76 5.37 -6.72 2.95
C LEU A 76 6.15 -5.50 2.45
N LEU A 77 7.28 -5.72 1.79
CA LEU A 77 8.14 -4.63 1.29
C LEU A 77 7.89 -4.28 -0.19
N ASP A 78 7.36 -5.20 -1.00
CA ASP A 78 7.52 -5.14 -2.45
C ASP A 78 6.19 -5.13 -3.22
N ASN A 79 5.14 -5.72 -2.64
CA ASN A 79 3.83 -5.82 -3.24
C ASN A 79 2.80 -5.91 -2.11
N ASN A 80 2.38 -4.75 -1.61
CA ASN A 80 1.54 -4.61 -0.42
C ASN A 80 0.39 -3.64 -0.71
N CYS A 81 -0.39 -3.31 0.32
CA CYS A 81 -1.47 -2.33 0.26
C CYS A 81 -1.08 -1.00 -0.40
N ASN A 82 0.11 -0.47 -0.09
CA ASN A 82 0.59 0.80 -0.65
C ASN A 82 0.91 0.67 -2.15
N THR A 83 1.44 -0.48 -2.60
CA THR A 83 1.64 -0.78 -4.03
C THR A 83 0.32 -0.76 -4.80
N PHE A 84 -0.71 -1.40 -4.22
CA PHE A 84 -2.06 -1.40 -4.80
C PHE A 84 -2.67 0.00 -4.82
N SER A 85 -2.69 0.69 -3.67
CA SER A 85 -3.24 2.04 -3.56
C SER A 85 -2.56 3.01 -4.53
N ASN A 86 -1.24 2.90 -4.72
CA ASN A 86 -0.54 3.74 -5.68
C ASN A 86 -1.02 3.52 -7.12
N LYS A 87 -1.05 2.26 -7.58
CA LYS A 87 -1.55 1.93 -8.93
C LYS A 87 -3.00 2.35 -9.11
N PHE A 88 -3.83 2.16 -8.09
CA PHE A 88 -5.24 2.46 -8.19
C PHE A 88 -5.50 3.98 -8.19
N CYS A 89 -4.79 4.76 -7.36
CA CYS A 89 -4.83 6.22 -7.43
C CYS A 89 -4.31 6.76 -8.78
N GLU A 90 -3.24 6.17 -9.33
CA GLU A 90 -2.72 6.54 -10.65
C GLU A 90 -3.75 6.28 -11.74
N PHE A 91 -4.42 5.14 -11.73
CA PHE A 91 -5.50 4.82 -12.66
C PHE A 91 -6.69 5.79 -12.54
N LEU A 92 -7.12 6.10 -11.32
CA LEU A 92 -8.30 6.93 -11.08
C LEU A 92 -8.04 8.42 -11.36
N THR A 93 -6.86 8.93 -11.02
CA THR A 93 -6.60 10.37 -10.92
C THR A 93 -5.34 10.84 -11.65
N GLY A 94 -4.52 9.91 -12.16
CA GLY A 94 -3.19 10.22 -12.71
C GLY A 94 -2.15 10.62 -11.65
N ARG A 95 -2.45 10.44 -10.35
CA ARG A 95 -1.58 10.81 -9.24
C ARG A 95 -1.13 9.60 -8.43
N ASN A 96 0.13 9.62 -8.01
CA ASN A 96 0.67 8.68 -7.05
C ASN A 96 0.23 9.07 -5.62
N ILE A 97 0.20 8.09 -4.71
CA ILE A 97 0.07 8.36 -3.27
C ILE A 97 1.35 9.08 -2.76
N PRO A 98 1.32 9.70 -1.57
CA PRO A 98 2.48 10.44 -1.07
C PRO A 98 3.78 9.62 -1.03
N ASP A 99 4.88 10.26 -1.45
CA ASP A 99 6.20 9.61 -1.59
C ASP A 99 6.71 9.00 -0.27
N TYR A 100 6.36 9.56 0.89
CA TYR A 100 6.78 9.00 2.18
C TYR A 100 6.13 7.65 2.50
N ILE A 101 4.98 7.35 1.87
CA ILE A 101 4.31 6.05 1.97
C ILE A 101 4.92 5.06 0.97
N ILE A 102 5.19 5.51 -0.26
CA ILE A 102 5.82 4.68 -1.32
C ILE A 102 7.23 4.27 -0.89
N ASN A 103 8.02 5.20 -0.35
CA ASN A 103 9.42 4.98 0.01
C ASN A 103 9.59 4.30 1.38
N LEU A 104 8.51 4.08 2.12
CA LEU A 104 8.54 3.47 3.46
C LEU A 104 9.37 2.17 3.53
N PRO A 105 9.26 1.20 2.60
CA PRO A 105 10.06 -0.03 2.66
C PRO A 105 11.57 0.24 2.59
N ALA A 106 12.00 1.08 1.65
CA ALA A 106 13.41 1.44 1.48
C ALA A 106 13.92 2.25 2.67
N ASP A 107 13.11 3.18 3.16
CA ASP A 107 13.42 3.98 4.35
C ASP A 107 13.56 3.08 5.58
N PHE A 108 12.66 2.12 5.76
CA PHE A 108 12.73 1.13 6.83
C PHE A 108 14.03 0.33 6.79
N LEU A 109 14.38 -0.25 5.66
CA LEU A 109 15.63 -1.02 5.50
C LEU A 109 16.90 -0.17 5.67
N SER A 110 16.83 1.14 5.45
CA SER A 110 17.95 2.06 5.70
C SER A 110 18.27 2.25 7.20
N THR A 111 17.33 1.94 8.10
CA THR A 111 17.52 2.04 9.55
C THR A 111 18.29 0.84 10.13
N PRO A 112 18.99 0.98 11.28
CA PRO A 112 19.59 -0.15 11.97
C PRO A 112 18.59 -1.27 12.30
N MET A 113 17.38 -0.88 12.70
CA MET A 113 16.28 -1.81 12.99
C MET A 113 15.86 -2.57 11.73
N GLY A 114 15.56 -1.87 10.63
CA GLY A 114 15.13 -2.54 9.39
C GLY A 114 16.17 -3.50 8.84
N ARG A 115 17.47 -3.17 8.93
CA ARG A 115 18.54 -4.12 8.58
C ARG A 115 18.54 -5.38 9.45
N GLN A 116 18.22 -5.26 10.74
CA GLN A 116 18.11 -6.41 11.64
C GLN A 116 16.87 -7.26 11.36
N PHE A 117 15.76 -6.65 10.95
CA PHE A 117 14.52 -7.36 10.63
C PHE A 117 14.48 -7.95 9.21
N ARG A 118 15.34 -7.48 8.29
CA ARG A 118 15.39 -7.96 6.90
C ARG A 118 15.43 -9.49 6.78
N PRO A 119 16.30 -10.25 7.47
CA PRO A 119 16.32 -11.70 7.34
C PRO A 119 15.01 -12.38 7.76
N MET A 120 14.33 -11.82 8.78
CA MET A 120 13.02 -12.32 9.21
C MET A 120 11.95 -12.05 8.15
N LEU A 121 11.91 -10.84 7.60
CA LEU A 121 10.98 -10.48 6.53
C LEU A 121 11.20 -11.34 5.29
N GLU A 122 12.46 -11.56 4.91
CA GLU A 122 12.80 -12.39 3.76
C GLU A 122 12.47 -13.87 3.99
N SER A 123 12.60 -14.36 5.23
CA SER A 123 12.15 -15.71 5.58
C SER A 123 10.63 -15.87 5.53
N MET A 124 9.86 -14.80 5.75
CA MET A 124 8.40 -14.84 5.78
C MET A 124 7.78 -14.62 4.39
N PHE A 125 8.32 -13.67 3.63
CA PHE A 125 7.72 -13.20 2.37
C PHE A 125 8.57 -13.51 1.13
N GLY A 126 9.78 -14.02 1.31
CA GLY A 126 10.77 -14.20 0.23
C GLY A 126 11.71 -13.01 0.07
N PRO A 127 12.71 -13.10 -0.83
CA PRO A 127 13.70 -12.06 -1.01
C PRO A 127 13.07 -10.75 -1.53
N SER A 128 13.42 -9.62 -0.89
CA SER A 128 12.98 -8.29 -1.32
C SER A 128 13.83 -7.75 -2.47
N ARG A 129 13.21 -6.98 -3.36
CA ARG A 129 13.86 -6.22 -4.43
C ARG A 129 14.51 -4.93 -3.92
N HIS A 130 14.22 -4.51 -2.69
CA HIS A 130 14.83 -3.33 -2.10
C HIS A 130 16.31 -3.60 -1.72
N PRO A 131 17.21 -2.63 -1.98
CA PRO A 131 18.64 -2.77 -1.72
C PRO A 131 18.96 -2.89 -0.23
#